data_AF-A0AAV8GJI8-F1
#
_entry.id   AF-A0AAV8GJI8-F1
#
_cell.length_a   1.000
_cell.length_b   1.000
_cell.length_c   1.000
_cell.angle_alpha   90.00
_cell.angle_beta   90.00
_cell.angle_gamma   90.00
#
_symmetry.space_group_name_H-M   'P 1'
#
loop_
_entity.id
_entity.type
_entity.pdbx_description
1 polymer ?
#
loop_
_entity_poly.entity_id
_entity_poly.type
_entity_poly.pdbx_seq_one_letter_code
_entity_poly.pdbx_strand_id
1 'polypeptide(L)'
;MRRALPLLLGMASALETLCGQSYGSEQYHMLGIYLQQSWIILLATAIITLPLFLFTSPLMRLLGQDPLISDVAGLISLWYISVVFSNVFSFTFQLYLQSQSKNSIISYFFFDIHHPACSSLVGIGDQTWKGFTRSAFSDLWPIVKLSLSSGAMICLELWYESILVLMTGYMENAEVALNALTICFNISVLEIMISLGFLAATGIDRDLSSK
;
A
#
# COMPACT_ATOMS: atom_id res chain seq x y z
N MET A 1 6.93 -2.27 -13.30
CA MET A 1 7.01 -1.64 -11.96
C MET A 1 5.70 -1.64 -11.16
N ARG A 2 4.51 -1.74 -11.77
CA ARG A 2 3.20 -1.74 -11.09
C ARG A 2 2.85 -2.97 -10.22
N ARG A 3 3.77 -3.94 -10.04
CA ARG A 3 3.48 -5.26 -9.44
C ARG A 3 3.66 -5.36 -7.91
N ALA A 4 4.37 -4.42 -7.26
CA ALA A 4 4.62 -4.46 -5.80
C ALA A 4 3.57 -3.69 -4.97
N LEU A 5 3.06 -2.59 -5.51
CA LEU A 5 1.98 -1.77 -4.95
C LEU A 5 0.65 -2.50 -4.63
N PRO A 6 0.21 -3.52 -5.39
CA PRO A 6 -1.08 -4.19 -5.17
C PRO A 6 -1.06 -5.03 -3.89
N LEU A 7 0.08 -5.67 -3.64
CA LEU A 7 0.30 -6.49 -2.47
C LEU A 7 0.45 -5.63 -1.21
N LEU A 8 1.08 -4.46 -1.32
CA LEU A 8 1.10 -3.45 -0.26
C LEU A 8 -0.31 -2.94 0.09
N LEU A 9 -1.13 -2.66 -0.93
CA LEU A 9 -2.50 -2.16 -0.76
C LEU A 9 -3.45 -3.24 -0.20
N GLY A 10 -3.31 -4.50 -0.64
CA GLY A 10 -4.13 -5.61 -0.14
C GLY A 10 -3.78 -6.03 1.29
N MET A 11 -2.52 -5.83 1.70
CA MET A 11 -2.08 -5.96 3.08
C MET A 11 -2.62 -4.82 3.96
N ALA A 12 -2.62 -3.60 3.43
CA ALA A 12 -3.10 -2.41 4.10
C ALA A 12 -4.58 -2.51 4.51
N SER A 13 -5.44 -2.99 3.61
CA SER A 13 -6.87 -3.18 3.88
C SER A 13 -7.14 -4.26 4.93
N ALA A 14 -6.37 -5.36 4.89
CA ALA A 14 -6.42 -6.42 5.90
C ALA A 14 -6.03 -5.90 7.29
N LEU A 15 -4.96 -5.11 7.37
CA LEU A 15 -4.51 -4.49 8.62
C LEU A 15 -5.52 -3.48 9.15
N GLU A 16 -6.06 -2.61 8.30
CA GLU A 16 -7.09 -1.64 8.69
C GLU A 16 -8.31 -2.33 9.32
N THR A 17 -8.73 -3.44 8.73
CA THR A 17 -9.86 -4.23 9.24
C THR A 17 -9.55 -4.80 10.63
N LEU A 18 -8.40 -5.45 10.81
CA LEU A 18 -8.00 -6.05 12.09
C LEU A 18 -7.78 -5.00 13.18
N CYS A 19 -7.15 -3.88 12.83
CA CYS A 19 -6.92 -2.76 13.72
C CYS A 19 -8.24 -2.09 14.12
N GLY A 20 -9.15 -1.86 13.18
CA GLY A 20 -10.48 -1.31 13.46
C GLY A 20 -11.32 -2.21 14.36
N GLN A 21 -11.29 -3.52 14.15
CA GLN A 21 -11.98 -4.50 15.01
C GLN A 21 -11.43 -4.51 16.43
N SER A 22 -10.11 -4.46 16.56
CA SER A 22 -9.43 -4.52 17.87
C SER A 22 -9.59 -3.23 18.65
N TYR A 23 -9.56 -2.08 17.97
CA TYR A 23 -9.82 -0.77 18.56
C TYR A 23 -11.27 -0.65 19.04
N GLY A 24 -12.25 -1.13 18.26
CA GLY A 24 -13.65 -1.19 18.66
C GLY A 24 -13.95 -2.15 19.81
N SER A 25 -13.04 -3.08 20.12
CA SER A 25 -13.12 -4.01 21.25
C SER A 25 -12.24 -3.59 22.44
N GLU A 26 -11.71 -2.36 22.44
CA GLU A 26 -10.81 -1.79 23.46
C GLU A 26 -9.49 -2.57 23.70
N GLN A 27 -9.10 -3.44 22.76
CA GLN A 27 -7.89 -4.28 22.86
C GLN A 27 -6.65 -3.59 22.28
N TYR A 28 -6.26 -2.47 22.87
CA TYR A 28 -5.16 -1.61 22.39
C TYR A 28 -3.80 -2.31 22.29
N HIS A 29 -3.54 -3.31 23.13
CA HIS A 29 -2.30 -4.09 23.10
C HIS A 29 -2.11 -4.87 21.78
N MET A 30 -3.19 -5.37 21.17
CA MET A 30 -3.11 -6.12 19.93
C MET A 30 -2.78 -5.23 18.72
N LEU A 31 -3.11 -3.94 18.80
CA LEU A 31 -2.87 -2.98 17.73
C LEU A 31 -1.38 -2.86 17.38
N GLY A 32 -0.51 -2.81 18.40
CA GLY A 32 0.94 -2.78 18.20
C GLY A 32 1.51 -4.10 17.65
N ILE A 33 0.90 -5.24 18.01
CA ILE A 33 1.30 -6.56 17.48
C ILE A 33 0.96 -6.65 15.99
N TYR A 34 -0.22 -6.23 15.57
CA TYR A 34 -0.61 -6.24 14.16
C TYR A 34 0.27 -5.33 13.30
N LEU A 35 0.66 -4.16 13.80
CA LEU A 35 1.59 -3.27 13.10
C LEU A 35 2.96 -3.93 12.90
N GLN A 36 3.50 -4.63 13.90
CA GLN A 36 4.76 -5.38 13.77
C GLN A 36 4.64 -6.53 12.77
N GLN A 37 3.53 -7.27 12.82
CA GLN A 37 3.24 -8.36 11.88
C GLN A 37 3.19 -7.87 10.44
N SER A 38 2.53 -6.74 10.18
CA SER A 38 2.48 -6.14 8.86
C SER A 38 3.87 -5.72 8.36
N TRP A 39 4.73 -5.13 9.19
CA TRP A 39 6.10 -4.82 8.78
C TRP A 39 6.89 -6.06 8.39
N ILE A 40 6.79 -7.14 9.16
CA ILE A 40 7.48 -8.40 8.87
C ILE A 40 7.05 -8.94 7.50
N ILE A 41 5.74 -9.03 7.26
CA ILE A 41 5.20 -9.59 6.02
C ILE A 41 5.50 -8.66 4.83
N LEU A 42 5.41 -7.34 4.99
CA LEU A 42 5.68 -6.38 3.93
C LEU A 42 7.17 -6.32 3.55
N LEU A 43 8.07 -6.38 4.53
CA LEU A 43 9.51 -6.47 4.26
C LEU A 43 9.87 -7.79 3.60
N ALA A 44 9.32 -8.92 4.07
CA ALA A 44 9.52 -10.22 3.44
C ALA A 44 9.05 -10.22 1.98
N THR A 45 7.89 -9.62 1.73
CA THR A 45 7.31 -9.44 0.39
C THR A 45 8.18 -8.53 -0.50
N ALA A 46 8.66 -7.40 0.04
CA ALA A 46 9.54 -6.49 -0.68
C ALA A 46 10.83 -7.21 -1.10
N ILE A 47 11.41 -8.03 -0.21
CA ILE A 47 12.59 -8.85 -0.49
C ILE A 47 12.29 -9.89 -1.58
N ILE A 48 11.14 -10.57 -1.55
CA ILE A 48 10.76 -11.52 -2.60
C ILE A 48 10.60 -10.82 -3.96
N THR A 49 10.18 -9.56 -3.98
CA THR A 49 9.98 -8.80 -5.22
C THR A 49 11.28 -8.17 -5.75
N LEU A 50 12.30 -7.99 -4.92
CA LEU A 50 13.60 -7.39 -5.31
C LEU A 50 14.25 -8.05 -6.55
N PRO A 51 14.38 -9.39 -6.64
CA PRO A 51 14.96 -10.03 -7.82
C PRO A 51 14.23 -9.65 -9.11
N LEU A 52 12.90 -9.53 -9.04
CA LEU A 52 12.08 -9.15 -10.20
C LEU A 52 12.37 -7.71 -10.65
N PHE A 53 12.70 -6.81 -9.73
CA PHE A 53 13.14 -5.44 -10.07
C PHE A 53 14.55 -5.43 -10.65
N LEU A 54 15.49 -6.21 -10.10
CA LEU A 54 16.87 -6.27 -10.58
C LEU A 54 16.99 -6.89 -11.98
N PHE A 55 16.15 -7.87 -12.30
CA PHE A 55 16.11 -8.51 -13.62
C PHE A 55 15.14 -7.84 -14.61
N THR A 56 14.71 -6.61 -14.37
CA THR A 56 13.76 -5.92 -15.27
C THR A 56 14.33 -5.72 -16.67
N SER A 57 15.58 -5.27 -16.79
CA SER A 57 16.23 -5.07 -18.11
C SER A 57 16.32 -6.35 -18.94
N PRO A 58 16.88 -7.47 -18.46
CA PRO A 58 16.92 -8.69 -19.28
C PRO A 58 15.52 -9.22 -19.61
N LEU A 59 14.54 -9.04 -18.73
CA LEU A 59 13.15 -9.47 -18.96
C LEU A 59 12.48 -8.66 -20.09
N MET A 60 12.71 -7.35 -20.16
CA MET A 60 12.18 -6.52 -21.25
C MET A 60 12.85 -6.81 -22.59
N ARG A 61 14.16 -7.06 -22.61
CA ARG A 61 14.88 -7.50 -23.83
C ARG A 61 14.34 -8.84 -24.35
N LEU A 62 13.99 -9.76 -23.44
CA LEU A 62 13.41 -11.06 -23.80
C LEU A 62 12.00 -10.95 -24.38
N LEU A 63 11.25 -9.91 -24.03
CA LEU A 63 9.93 -9.58 -24.60
C LEU A 63 10.02 -8.88 -25.98
N GLY A 64 11.23 -8.68 -26.52
CA GLY A 64 11.44 -8.06 -27.83
C GLY A 64 11.34 -6.53 -27.84
N GLN A 65 11.44 -5.87 -26.68
CA GLN A 65 11.47 -4.41 -26.62
C GLN A 65 12.83 -3.84 -27.02
N ASP A 66 12.81 -2.59 -27.49
CA ASP A 66 14.01 -1.86 -27.89
C ASP A 66 15.03 -1.78 -26.73
N PRO A 67 16.32 -2.06 -26.98
CA PRO A 67 17.35 -2.09 -25.95
C PRO A 67 17.51 -0.75 -25.21
N LEU A 68 17.24 0.38 -25.86
CA LEU A 68 17.29 1.71 -25.23
C LEU A 68 16.18 1.87 -24.18
N ILE A 69 14.96 1.44 -24.50
CA ILE A 69 13.82 1.49 -23.57
C ILE A 69 14.06 0.54 -22.38
N SER A 70 14.62 -0.63 -22.66
CA SER A 70 14.92 -1.62 -21.64
C SER A 70 16.00 -1.17 -20.64
N ASP A 71 16.96 -0.36 -21.07
CA ASP A 71 18.03 0.13 -20.21
C ASP A 71 17.56 1.27 -19.32
N VAL A 72 16.75 2.18 -19.88
CA VAL A 72 16.07 3.23 -19.10
C VAL A 72 15.12 2.62 -18.07
N ALA A 73 14.37 1.57 -18.43
CA ALA A 73 13.49 0.87 -17.49
C ALA A 73 14.24 0.19 -16.34
N GLY A 74 15.44 -0.33 -16.59
CA GLY A 74 16.32 -0.89 -15.55
C GLY A 74 16.79 0.16 -14.56
N LEU A 75 17.25 1.30 -15.07
CA LEU A 75 17.68 2.43 -14.24
C LEU A 75 16.54 2.93 -13.35
N ILE A 76 15.37 3.16 -13.92
CA ILE A 76 14.18 3.61 -13.16
C ILE A 76 13.77 2.56 -12.13
N SER A 77 13.86 1.27 -12.45
CA SER A 77 13.55 0.18 -11.51
C SER A 77 14.44 0.21 -10.27
N LEU A 78 15.71 0.60 -10.41
CA LEU A 78 16.64 0.70 -9.29
C LEU A 78 16.24 1.82 -8.31
N TRP A 79 15.85 2.99 -8.83
CA TRP A 79 15.30 4.09 -8.02
C TRP A 79 14.00 3.68 -7.32
N TYR A 80 13.19 2.87 -7.99
CA TYR A 80 11.91 2.39 -7.48
C TYR A 80 12.06 1.49 -6.23
N ILE A 81 13.20 0.79 -6.09
CA ILE A 81 13.48 -0.03 -4.90
C ILE A 81 13.44 0.82 -3.63
N SER A 82 14.11 1.97 -3.64
CA SER A 82 14.15 2.90 -2.50
C SER A 82 12.74 3.41 -2.15
N VAL A 83 11.94 3.74 -3.17
CA VAL A 83 10.56 4.19 -3.02
C VAL A 83 9.67 3.10 -2.40
N VAL A 84 9.81 1.84 -2.84
CA VAL A 84 9.03 0.72 -2.29
C VAL A 84 9.35 0.50 -0.80
N PHE A 85 10.63 0.51 -0.41
CA PHE A 85 11.00 0.37 0.99
C PHE A 85 10.51 1.55 1.85
N SER A 86 10.59 2.78 1.35
CA SER A 86 10.06 3.95 2.07
C SER A 86 8.53 3.88 2.22
N ASN A 87 7.83 3.43 1.18
CA ASN A 87 6.37 3.33 1.20
C ASN A 87 5.86 2.27 2.18
N VAL A 88 6.59 1.17 2.41
CA VAL A 88 6.22 0.14 3.41
C VAL A 88 5.98 0.78 4.78
N PHE A 89 6.91 1.64 5.23
CA PHE A 89 6.80 2.29 6.54
C PHE A 89 5.75 3.40 6.52
N SER A 90 5.77 4.29 5.53
CA SER A 90 4.82 5.40 5.47
C SER A 90 3.36 4.94 5.42
N PHE A 91 3.03 3.95 4.59
CA PHE A 91 1.65 3.44 4.49
C PHE A 91 1.20 2.75 5.77
N THR A 92 2.03 1.90 6.37
CA THR A 92 1.66 1.18 7.60
C THR A 92 1.43 2.12 8.78
N PHE A 93 2.23 3.18 8.90
CA PHE A 93 2.01 4.20 9.91
C PHE A 93 0.72 5.00 9.68
N GLN A 94 0.43 5.37 8.42
CA GLN A 94 -0.81 6.08 8.08
C GLN A 94 -2.05 5.25 8.46
N LEU A 95 -2.07 3.96 8.14
CA LEU A 95 -3.19 3.06 8.46
C LEU A 95 -3.33 2.80 9.97
N TYR A 96 -2.21 2.67 10.68
CA TYR A 96 -2.21 2.53 12.13
C TYR A 96 -2.84 3.76 12.81
N LEU A 97 -2.50 4.96 12.35
CA LEU A 97 -3.10 6.20 12.84
C LEU A 97 -4.57 6.33 12.41
N GLN A 98 -4.90 5.86 11.21
CA GLN A 98 -6.26 5.91 10.67
C GLN A 98 -7.23 5.06 11.47
N SER A 99 -6.79 3.86 11.86
CA SER A 99 -7.58 2.95 12.70
C SER A 99 -7.87 3.48 14.12
N GLN A 100 -7.04 4.41 14.61
CA GLN A 100 -7.22 5.09 15.90
C GLN A 100 -7.97 6.42 15.78
N SER A 101 -8.59 6.68 14.62
CA SER A 101 -9.28 7.94 14.31
C SER A 101 -8.42 9.21 14.50
N LYS A 102 -7.08 9.07 14.54
CA LYS A 102 -6.12 10.19 14.64
C LYS A 102 -5.82 10.78 13.24
N ASN A 103 -6.87 10.93 12.43
CA ASN A 103 -6.79 11.34 11.02
C ASN A 103 -6.25 12.75 10.82
N SER A 104 -6.38 13.63 11.83
CA SER A 104 -5.79 14.97 11.80
C SER A 104 -4.26 14.95 11.66
N ILE A 105 -3.57 13.89 12.11
CA ILE A 105 -2.11 13.73 12.01
C ILE A 105 -1.69 13.21 10.63
N ILE A 106 -2.55 12.44 9.95
CA ILE A 106 -2.27 11.84 8.63
C ILE A 106 -2.15 12.91 7.54
N SER A 107 -2.97 13.97 7.62
CA SER A 107 -2.92 15.09 6.67
C SER A 107 -1.54 15.78 6.67
N TYR A 108 -0.88 15.87 7.84
CA TYR A 108 0.48 16.43 7.95
C TYR A 108 1.55 15.51 7.36
N PHE A 109 1.34 14.18 7.37
CA PHE A 109 2.29 13.20 6.84
C PHE A 109 2.38 13.25 5.30
N PHE A 110 1.32 13.72 4.62
CA PHE A 110 1.30 13.86 3.16
C PHE A 110 2.09 15.08 2.66
N PHE A 111 2.35 16.07 3.52
CA PHE A 111 2.99 17.34 3.15
C PHE A 111 4.47 17.46 3.55
N ASP A 112 4.98 16.66 4.48
CA ASP A 112 6.37 16.81 4.94
C ASP A 112 7.08 15.45 5.14
N ILE A 113 7.77 14.98 4.10
CA ILE A 113 8.67 13.81 4.17
C ILE A 113 9.99 14.15 4.89
N HIS A 114 10.25 15.42 5.23
CA HIS A 114 11.56 15.85 5.72
C HIS A 114 11.52 16.63 7.05
N HIS A 115 10.56 16.36 7.94
CA HIS A 115 10.56 16.96 9.27
C HIS A 115 10.78 15.92 10.40
N PRO A 116 11.93 15.94 11.10
CA PRO A 116 12.27 14.97 12.15
C PRO A 116 11.39 15.08 13.41
N ALA A 117 10.45 16.02 13.50
CA ALA A 117 9.51 16.11 14.62
C ALA A 117 8.34 15.11 14.52
N CYS A 118 8.24 14.32 13.45
CA CYS A 118 7.17 13.34 13.27
C CYS A 118 7.21 12.22 14.33
N SER A 119 8.39 11.86 14.84
CA SER A 119 8.50 10.88 15.95
C SER A 119 7.89 11.36 17.26
N SER A 120 7.70 12.68 17.43
CA SER A 120 7.22 13.31 18.67
C SER A 120 5.72 13.62 18.64
N LEU A 121 5.11 13.68 17.44
CA LEU A 121 3.71 14.04 17.21
C LEU A 121 2.82 12.84 16.89
N VAL A 122 3.40 11.74 16.39
CA VAL A 122 2.73 10.43 16.39
C VAL A 122 2.55 10.07 17.86
N GLY A 123 1.34 10.26 18.38
CA GLY A 123 0.93 9.82 19.71
C GLY A 123 0.96 8.30 19.84
N ILE A 124 2.15 7.71 19.75
CA ILE A 124 2.61 6.48 20.37
C ILE A 124 2.68 6.75 21.89
N GLY A 125 1.61 7.32 22.45
CA GLY A 125 1.53 7.64 23.86
C GLY A 125 1.27 6.35 24.61
N ASP A 126 2.24 5.91 25.42
CA ASP A 126 2.28 5.05 26.61
C ASP A 126 1.37 3.79 26.74
N GLN A 127 0.27 3.65 25.99
CA GLN A 127 -0.76 2.62 26.16
C GLN A 127 -0.82 1.62 24.98
N THR A 128 -0.58 2.03 23.72
CA THR A 128 -0.80 1.18 22.53
C THR A 128 0.44 0.47 21.97
N TRP A 129 1.65 1.04 22.13
CA TRP A 129 2.89 0.43 21.63
C TRP A 129 3.96 0.41 22.73
N LYS A 130 4.22 -0.77 23.29
CA LYS A 130 5.20 -0.97 24.36
C LYS A 130 6.58 -1.44 23.85
N GLY A 131 6.82 -1.37 22.54
CA GLY A 131 8.07 -1.80 21.89
C GLY A 131 7.96 -3.13 21.13
N PHE A 132 9.09 -3.58 20.59
CA PHE A 132 9.17 -4.83 19.83
C PHE A 132 8.91 -6.05 20.71
N THR A 133 7.86 -6.81 20.38
CA THR A 133 7.43 -7.98 21.17
C THR A 133 7.56 -9.25 20.34
N ARG A 134 8.11 -10.33 20.91
CA ARG A 134 8.28 -11.62 20.20
C ARG A 134 6.95 -12.27 19.80
N SER A 135 5.85 -11.91 20.46
CA SER A 135 4.49 -12.33 20.09
C SER A 135 4.06 -11.87 18.69
N ALA A 136 4.76 -10.91 18.08
CA ALA A 136 4.54 -10.57 16.67
C ALA A 136 4.82 -11.74 15.72
N PHE A 137 5.62 -12.74 16.12
CA PHE A 137 5.97 -13.88 15.27
C PHE A 137 5.07 -15.11 15.43
N SER A 138 4.16 -15.16 16.41
CA SER A 138 3.38 -16.39 16.69
C SER A 138 2.17 -16.60 15.78
N ASP A 139 1.58 -15.54 15.23
CA ASP A 139 0.26 -15.60 14.57
C ASP A 139 0.23 -14.95 13.17
N LEU A 140 1.27 -15.16 12.38
CA LEU A 140 1.42 -14.56 11.04
C LEU A 140 0.54 -15.23 9.97
N TRP A 141 0.27 -16.53 10.08
CA TRP A 141 -0.36 -17.31 9.01
C TRP A 141 -1.77 -16.83 8.61
N PRO A 142 -2.67 -16.50 9.54
CA PRO A 142 -3.99 -15.97 9.19
C PRO A 142 -3.90 -14.65 8.42
N ILE A 143 -2.99 -13.76 8.85
CA ILE A 143 -2.75 -12.46 8.22
C ILE A 143 -2.19 -12.67 6.82
N VAL A 144 -1.18 -13.52 6.67
CA VAL A 144 -0.59 -13.88 5.36
C VAL A 144 -1.66 -14.42 4.40
N LYS A 145 -2.55 -15.32 4.87
CA LYS A 145 -3.63 -15.87 4.04
C LYS A 145 -4.62 -14.80 3.59
N LEU A 146 -5.04 -13.93 4.51
CA LEU A 146 -5.95 -12.83 4.22
C LEU A 146 -5.33 -11.85 3.22
N SER A 147 -4.07 -11.49 3.45
CA SER A 147 -3.33 -10.58 2.59
C SER A 147 -2.98 -11.17 1.23
N LEU A 148 -2.74 -12.48 1.13
CA LEU A 148 -2.55 -13.15 -0.15
C LEU A 148 -3.85 -13.11 -0.96
N SER A 149 -5.01 -13.32 -0.33
CA SER A 149 -6.32 -13.23 -0.99
C SER A 149 -6.60 -11.82 -1.50
N SER A 150 -6.39 -10.79 -0.67
CA SER A 150 -6.60 -9.39 -1.08
C SER A 150 -5.56 -8.95 -2.11
N GLY A 151 -4.30 -9.33 -1.93
CA GLY A 151 -3.23 -9.06 -2.88
C GLY A 151 -3.49 -9.72 -4.24
N ALA A 152 -4.04 -10.94 -4.28
CA ALA A 152 -4.43 -11.61 -5.51
C ALA A 152 -5.56 -10.86 -6.22
N MET A 153 -6.58 -10.38 -5.49
CA MET A 153 -7.68 -9.58 -6.05
C MET A 153 -7.16 -8.32 -6.76
N ILE A 154 -6.32 -7.53 -6.08
CA ILE A 154 -5.78 -6.27 -6.65
C ILE A 154 -4.77 -6.58 -7.78
N CYS A 155 -4.00 -7.67 -7.68
CA CYS A 155 -3.15 -8.13 -8.76
C CYS A 155 -3.94 -8.47 -10.02
N LEU A 156 -5.08 -9.16 -9.89
CA LEU A 156 -5.96 -9.49 -11.01
C LEU A 156 -6.56 -8.23 -11.64
N GLU A 157 -7.00 -7.29 -10.81
CA GLU A 157 -7.50 -5.99 -11.27
C GLU A 157 -6.44 -5.26 -12.13
N LEU A 158 -5.20 -5.18 -11.67
CA LEU A 158 -4.13 -4.50 -12.43
C LEU A 158 -3.66 -5.27 -13.66
N TRP A 159 -3.76 -6.59 -13.67
CA TRP A 159 -3.55 -7.39 -14.87
C TRP A 159 -4.63 -7.11 -15.90
N TYR A 160 -5.88 -7.05 -15.48
CA TYR A 160 -7.00 -6.67 -16.35
C TYR A 160 -6.77 -5.29 -16.96
N GLU A 161 -6.33 -4.29 -16.17
CA GLU A 161 -6.02 -2.97 -16.72
C GLU A 161 -4.84 -2.98 -17.69
N SER A 162 -3.82 -3.82 -17.44
CA SER A 162 -2.69 -3.94 -18.35
C SER A 162 -3.10 -4.56 -19.68
N ILE A 163 -4.03 -5.52 -19.66
CA ILE A 163 -4.62 -6.13 -20.86
C ILE A 163 -5.48 -5.11 -21.61
N LEU A 164 -6.31 -4.33 -20.91
CA LEU A 164 -7.11 -3.27 -21.54
C LEU A 164 -6.24 -2.24 -22.24
N VAL A 165 -5.17 -1.76 -21.59
CA VAL A 165 -4.20 -0.84 -22.21
C VAL A 165 -3.60 -1.45 -23.47
N LEU A 166 -3.20 -2.73 -23.42
CA LEU A 166 -2.65 -3.44 -24.57
C LEU A 166 -3.67 -3.48 -25.73
N MET A 167 -4.92 -3.82 -25.45
CA MET A 167 -5.99 -3.87 -26.44
C MET A 167 -6.29 -2.49 -27.05
N THR A 168 -6.32 -1.43 -26.25
CA THR A 168 -6.49 -0.06 -26.76
C THR A 168 -5.34 0.41 -27.65
N GLY A 169 -4.13 -0.12 -27.42
CA GLY A 169 -2.96 0.14 -28.26
C GLY A 169 -3.05 -0.47 -29.67
N TYR A 170 -3.92 -1.46 -29.90
CA TYR A 170 -4.13 -2.08 -31.22
C TYR A 170 -5.27 -1.44 -32.03
N MET A 171 -5.94 -0.41 -31.50
CA MET A 171 -7.01 0.27 -32.22
C MET A 171 -6.45 1.20 -33.31
N GLU A 172 -7.21 1.42 -34.40
CA GLU A 172 -6.80 2.28 -35.53
C GLU A 172 -6.34 3.68 -35.09
N ASN A 173 -6.87 4.19 -33.97
CA ASN A 173 -6.46 5.45 -33.34
C ASN A 173 -6.00 5.22 -31.88
N ALA A 174 -4.89 4.48 -31.71
CA ALA A 174 -4.35 4.10 -30.40
C ALA A 174 -4.13 5.29 -29.43
N GLU A 175 -3.68 6.44 -29.94
CA GLU A 175 -3.47 7.63 -29.12
C GLU A 175 -4.77 8.14 -28.48
N VAL A 176 -5.85 8.24 -29.29
CA VAL A 176 -7.15 8.71 -28.81
C VAL A 176 -7.76 7.69 -27.83
N ALA A 177 -7.65 6.40 -28.13
CA ALA A 177 -8.16 5.33 -27.28
C ALA A 177 -7.43 5.26 -25.93
N LEU A 178 -6.10 5.40 -25.92
CA LEU A 178 -5.28 5.41 -24.70
C LEU A 178 -5.55 6.66 -23.85
N ASN A 179 -5.74 7.82 -24.49
CA ASN A 179 -6.09 9.05 -23.79
C ASN A 179 -7.48 8.93 -23.14
N ALA A 180 -8.47 8.39 -23.85
CA ALA A 180 -9.80 8.12 -23.31
C ALA A 180 -9.76 7.12 -22.14
N LEU A 181 -9.02 6.01 -22.30
CA LEU A 181 -8.85 5.01 -21.24
C LEU A 181 -8.18 5.62 -19.99
N THR A 182 -7.18 6.48 -20.17
CA THR A 182 -6.51 7.17 -19.06
C THR A 182 -7.47 8.10 -18.32
N ILE A 183 -8.32 8.84 -19.04
CA ILE A 183 -9.38 9.66 -18.43
C ILE A 183 -10.33 8.78 -17.60
N CYS A 184 -10.76 7.64 -18.14
CA CYS A 184 -11.62 6.70 -17.41
C CYS A 184 -10.96 6.18 -16.13
N PHE A 185 -9.69 5.76 -16.18
CA PHE A 185 -8.97 5.33 -14.97
C PHE A 185 -8.81 6.44 -13.94
N ASN A 186 -8.56 7.67 -14.36
CA ASN A 186 -8.50 8.81 -13.43
C ASN A 186 -9.83 9.03 -12.72
N ILE A 187 -10.96 8.84 -13.42
CA ILE A 187 -12.30 8.90 -12.82
C ILE A 187 -12.50 7.75 -11.82
N SER A 188 -12.11 6.53 -12.15
CA SER A 188 -12.21 5.38 -11.23
C SER A 188 -11.35 5.57 -9.97
N VAL A 189 -10.14 6.13 -10.10
CA VAL A 189 -9.28 6.44 -8.95
C VAL A 189 -9.91 7.53 -8.07
N LEU A 190 -10.53 8.55 -8.67
CA LEU A 190 -11.27 9.58 -7.93
C LEU A 190 -12.41 8.95 -7.10
N GLU A 191 -13.16 8.03 -7.68
CA GLU A 191 -14.25 7.31 -7.01
C GLU A 191 -13.75 6.49 -5.80
N ILE A 192 -12.61 5.81 -5.95
CA ILE A 192 -11.96 5.09 -4.85
C ILE A 192 -11.54 6.07 -3.73
N MET A 193 -10.96 7.23 -4.07
CA MET A 193 -10.58 8.24 -3.07
C MET A 193 -11.80 8.81 -2.33
N ILE A 194 -12.92 9.00 -3.01
CA ILE A 194 -14.17 9.45 -2.38
C ILE A 194 -14.66 8.39 -1.38
N SER A 195 -14.64 7.11 -1.76
CA SER A 195 -15.06 6.00 -0.88
C SER A 195 -14.16 5.88 0.34
N LEU A 196 -12.84 5.99 0.18
CA LEU A 196 -11.89 6.04 1.30
C LEU A 196 -12.11 7.27 2.19
N GLY A 197 -12.46 8.42 1.61
CA GLY A 197 -12.81 9.64 2.34
C GLY A 197 -14.02 9.45 3.25
N PHE A 198 -15.09 8.82 2.76
CA PHE A 198 -16.25 8.48 3.60
C PHE A 198 -15.88 7.50 4.71
N LEU A 199 -15.09 6.47 4.41
CA LEU A 199 -14.64 5.50 5.41
C LEU A 199 -13.84 6.20 6.53
N ALA A 200 -12.94 7.10 6.18
CA ALA A 200 -12.17 7.90 7.13
C ALA A 200 -13.06 8.82 7.99
N ALA A 201 -14.11 9.41 7.39
CA ALA A 201 -15.07 10.27 8.12
C ALA A 201 -15.86 9.47 9.17
N THR A 202 -16.34 8.27 8.82
CA THR A 202 -17.03 7.40 9.80
C THR A 202 -16.13 6.94 10.95
N GLY A 203 -14.81 6.93 10.75
CA GLY A 203 -13.84 6.67 11.81
C GLY A 203 -13.80 7.79 12.86
N ILE A 204 -13.96 9.05 12.45
CA ILE A 204 -13.93 10.22 13.36
C ILE A 204 -15.17 10.26 14.25
N ASP A 205 -16.35 9.95 13.71
CA ASP A 205 -17.59 9.92 14.49
C ASP A 205 -17.57 8.89 15.64
N ARG A 206 -16.83 7.78 15.48
CA ARG A 206 -16.69 6.78 16.57
C ARG A 206 -15.93 7.32 17.77
N ASP A 207 -15.01 8.27 17.58
CA ASP A 207 -14.25 8.88 18.69
C ASP A 207 -15.13 9.83 19.52
N LEU A 208 -16.09 10.51 18.88
CA LEU A 208 -17.07 11.37 19.56
C LEU A 208 -18.10 10.56 20.37
N SER A 209 -18.46 9.36 19.93
CA SER A 209 -19.43 8.51 20.63
C SER A 209 -18.85 7.79 21.86
N SER A 210 -17.51 7.71 22.00
CA SER A 210 -16.86 7.01 23.13
C SER A 210 -16.53 7.93 24.33
N LYS A 211 -16.80 9.23 24.22
CA LYS A 211 -16.68 10.22 25.32
C LYS A 211 -18.04 10.58 25.89
#